data_AF-A0A661WDZ8-F1
#
_entry.id   AF-A0A661WDZ8-F1
#
_cell.length_a   1.000
_cell.length_b   1.000
_cell.length_c   1.000
_cell.angle_alpha   90.00
_cell.angle_beta   90.00
_cell.angle_gamma   90.00
#
_symmetry.space_group_name_H-M   'P 1'
#
loop_
_entity.id
_entity.type
_entity.pdbx_description
1 polymer ?
#
loop_
_entity_poly.entity_id
_entity_poly.type
_entity_poly.pdbx_seq_one_letter_code
_entity_poly.pdbx_strand_id
1 'polypeptide(L)'
;MFPTKIKSGEARAKWRDILDQVFAGKDMLIERNGKEIAVMIPAVDYKEIREVLEDLRLAREAEKAYQEWKEDPSIMLDWKEVEAKLALKE
;
A
#
# COMPACT_ATOMS: atom_id res chain seq x y z
N MET A 1 -5.17 12.82 12.97
CA MET A 1 -6.52 12.81 13.61
C MET A 1 -6.86 11.35 13.86
N PHE A 2 -7.41 10.99 15.02
CA PHE A 2 -7.75 9.58 15.27
C PHE A 2 -9.08 9.24 14.55
N PRO A 3 -9.20 8.03 13.97
CA PRO A 3 -10.40 7.64 13.26
C PRO A 3 -11.61 7.63 14.20
N THR A 4 -12.77 8.03 13.67
CA THR A 4 -14.02 8.03 14.44
C THR A 4 -14.42 6.57 14.70
N LYS A 5 -14.49 6.20 15.98
CA LYS A 5 -14.82 4.83 16.40
C LYS A 5 -16.34 4.59 16.38
N ILE A 6 -16.75 3.47 15.78
CA ILE A 6 -18.15 3.05 15.72
C ILE A 6 -18.29 1.55 15.95
N LYS A 7 -19.31 1.14 16.70
CA LYS A 7 -19.61 -0.29 16.91
C LYS A 7 -20.19 -0.89 15.63
N SER A 8 -19.84 -2.13 15.30
CA SER A 8 -20.29 -2.84 14.10
C SER A 8 -21.82 -2.86 13.92
N GLY A 9 -22.57 -3.01 15.02
CA GLY A 9 -24.04 -2.94 14.99
C GLY A 9 -24.58 -1.55 14.62
N GLU A 10 -23.97 -0.50 15.17
CA GLU A 10 -24.31 0.88 14.83
C GLU A 10 -23.88 1.23 13.40
N ALA A 11 -22.72 0.71 12.97
CA ALA A 11 -22.22 0.89 11.63
C ALA A 11 -23.19 0.33 10.57
N ARG A 12 -23.78 -0.83 10.85
CA ARG A 12 -24.82 -1.43 10.00
C ARG A 12 -26.07 -0.55 9.89
N ALA A 13 -26.49 0.07 11.00
CA ALA A 13 -27.69 0.90 11.03
C ALA A 13 -27.50 2.25 10.33
N LYS A 14 -26.29 2.82 10.39
CA LYS A 14 -25.95 4.14 9.84
C LYS A 14 -25.04 4.07 8.62
N TRP A 15 -25.15 3.00 7.84
CA TRP A 15 -24.18 2.71 6.78
C TRP A 15 -24.02 3.86 5.77
N ARG A 16 -25.12 4.51 5.37
CA ARG A 16 -25.09 5.64 4.44
C ARG A 16 -24.35 6.85 5.02
N ASP A 17 -24.69 7.25 6.24
CA ASP A 17 -24.05 8.40 6.91
C ASP A 17 -22.54 8.18 7.11
N ILE A 18 -22.12 6.94 7.29
CA ILE A 18 -20.70 6.56 7.40
C ILE A 18 -20.00 6.74 6.06
N LEU A 19 -20.62 6.29 4.96
CA LEU A 19 -20.08 6.50 3.63
C LEU A 19 -19.99 7.99 3.28
N ASP A 20 -20.99 8.79 3.62
CA ASP A 20 -20.96 10.24 3.38
C ASP A 20 -19.84 10.93 4.18
N GLN A 21 -19.61 10.49 5.42
CA GLN A 21 -18.49 10.99 6.24
C GLN A 21 -17.12 10.58 5.67
N VAL A 22 -16.98 9.34 5.22
CA VAL A 22 -15.76 8.87 4.56
C VAL A 22 -15.54 9.61 3.25
N PHE A 23 -16.58 9.84 2.47
CA PHE A 23 -16.49 10.66 1.25
C PHE A 23 -16.07 12.10 1.54
N ALA A 24 -16.47 12.64 2.69
CA ALA A 24 -16.03 13.96 3.17
C ALA A 24 -14.60 13.98 3.75
N GLY A 25 -13.85 12.87 3.67
CA GLY A 25 -12.46 12.80 4.11
C GLY A 25 -12.25 12.33 5.56
N LYS A 26 -13.24 11.68 6.18
CA LYS A 26 -13.10 11.18 7.55
C LYS A 26 -12.79 9.69 7.61
N ASP A 27 -11.82 9.33 8.44
CA ASP A 27 -11.52 7.93 8.74
C ASP A 27 -12.47 7.37 9.79
N MET A 28 -12.90 6.12 9.58
CA MET A 28 -13.81 5.40 10.46
C MET A 28 -13.17 4.09 10.93
N LEU A 29 -13.24 3.82 12.23
CA LEU A 29 -12.76 2.59 12.84
C LEU A 29 -13.94 1.78 13.37
N ILE A 30 -14.13 0.59 12.84
CA ILE A 30 -15.24 -0.29 13.21
C ILE A 30 -14.78 -1.29 14.26
N GLU A 31 -15.52 -1.34 15.37
CA GLU A 31 -15.24 -2.24 16.49
C GLU A 31 -16.34 -3.28 16.69
N ARG A 32 -15.95 -4.49 17.11
CA ARG A 32 -16.87 -5.55 17.55
C ARG A 32 -16.36 -6.16 18.85
N ASN A 33 -17.21 -6.19 19.87
CA ASN A 33 -16.89 -6.70 21.21
C ASN A 33 -15.60 -6.08 21.81
N GLY A 34 -15.42 -4.77 21.63
CA GLY A 34 -14.24 -4.04 22.15
C GLY A 34 -12.95 -4.27 21.37
N LYS A 35 -13.00 -4.99 20.24
CA LYS A 35 -11.87 -5.18 19.33
C LYS A 35 -12.09 -4.40 18.05
N GLU A 36 -11.05 -3.71 17.60
CA GLU A 36 -10.99 -3.09 16.28
C GLU A 36 -10.94 -4.19 15.21
N ILE A 37 -11.88 -4.17 14.26
CA ILE A 37 -12.02 -5.23 13.25
C ILE A 37 -11.89 -4.74 11.81
N ALA A 38 -12.14 -3.45 11.55
CA ALA A 38 -12.03 -2.88 10.23
C ALA A 38 -11.82 -1.36 10.30
N VAL A 39 -11.23 -0.81 9.24
CA VAL A 39 -11.07 0.62 9.00
C VAL A 39 -11.72 0.95 7.66
N MET A 40 -12.40 2.09 7.58
CA MET A 40 -12.81 2.69 6.31
C MET A 40 -12.14 4.05 6.19
N ILE A 41 -11.47 4.26 5.06
CA ILE A 41 -10.81 5.51 4.70
C ILE A 41 -11.31 5.96 3.32
N PRO A 42 -11.14 7.25 2.98
CA PRO A 42 -11.40 7.72 1.63
C PRO A 42 -10.65 6.88 0.59
N ALA A 43 -11.29 6.61 -0.55
CA ALA A 43 -10.71 5.77 -1.59
C ALA A 43 -9.45 6.41 -2.24
N VAL A 44 -9.35 7.73 -2.22
CA VAL A 44 -8.15 8.47 -2.70
C VAL A 44 -6.98 8.16 -1.77
N ASP A 45 -7.15 8.36 -0.47
CA ASP A 45 -6.14 8.09 0.55
C ASP A 45 -5.71 6.61 0.54
N TYR A 46 -6.64 5.67 0.30
CA TYR A 46 -6.28 4.27 0.13
C TYR A 46 -5.32 4.03 -1.03
N LYS A 47 -5.52 4.71 -2.17
CA LYS A 47 -4.62 4.58 -3.33
C LYS A 47 -3.24 5.13 -3.01
N GLU A 48 -3.18 6.30 -2.37
CA GLU A 48 -1.90 6.89 -1.96
C GLU A 48 -1.15 5.99 -0.97
N ILE A 49 -1.84 5.44 0.04
CA ILE A 49 -1.24 4.48 0.98
C ILE A 49 -0.75 3.23 0.25
N ARG A 50 -1.50 2.75 -0.74
CA ARG A 50 -1.11 1.58 -1.53
C ARG A 50 0.15 1.83 -2.35
N GLU A 51 0.23 2.96 -3.02
CA GLU A 51 1.43 3.37 -3.79
C GLU A 51 2.63 3.50 -2.86
N VAL A 52 2.48 4.21 -1.73
CA VAL A 52 3.55 4.35 -0.73
C VAL A 52 4.00 2.99 -0.18
N LEU A 53 3.07 2.07 0.09
CA LEU A 53 3.43 0.72 0.56
C LEU A 53 4.14 -0.11 -0.51
N GLU A 54 3.81 0.10 -1.78
CA GLU A 54 4.48 -0.54 -2.91
C GLU A 54 5.90 0.00 -3.07
N ASP A 55 6.08 1.32 -3.03
CA ASP A 55 7.39 1.98 -3.05
C ASP A 55 8.29 1.49 -1.91
N LEU A 56 7.74 1.35 -0.70
CA LEU A 56 8.49 0.83 0.45
C LEU A 56 8.92 -0.64 0.28
N ARG A 57 8.15 -1.45 -0.46
CA ARG A 57 8.53 -2.84 -0.76
C ARG A 57 9.60 -2.87 -1.85
N LEU A 58 9.41 -2.11 -2.92
CA LEU A 58 10.38 -1.97 -3.99
C LEU A 58 11.72 -1.45 -3.47
N ALA A 59 11.71 -0.49 -2.54
CA ALA A 59 12.92 0.01 -1.90
C ALA A 59 13.66 -1.09 -1.11
N ARG A 60 12.94 -1.97 -0.41
CA ARG A 60 13.55 -3.12 0.30
C ARG A 60 14.15 -4.13 -0.66
N GLU A 61 13.46 -4.40 -1.76
CA GLU A 61 13.95 -5.30 -2.80
C GLU A 61 15.19 -4.73 -3.50
N ALA A 62 15.17 -3.45 -3.84
CA ALA A 62 16.30 -2.74 -4.43
C ALA A 62 17.52 -2.73 -3.49
N GLU A 63 17.32 -2.45 -2.20
CA GLU A 63 18.40 -2.51 -1.21
C GLU A 63 18.99 -3.93 -1.13
N LYS A 64 18.14 -4.96 -1.10
CA LYS A 64 18.61 -6.34 -1.09
C LYS A 64 19.44 -6.68 -2.33
N ALA A 65 18.94 -6.35 -3.52
CA ALA A 65 19.66 -6.58 -4.77
C ALA A 65 20.99 -5.81 -4.82
N TYR A 66 21.04 -4.60 -4.25
CA TYR A 66 22.26 -3.81 -4.13
C TYR A 66 23.28 -4.44 -3.19
N GLN A 67 22.85 -5.02 -2.07
CA GLN A 67 23.74 -5.74 -1.17
C GLN A 67 24.28 -7.03 -1.80
N GLU A 68 23.42 -7.80 -2.48
CA GLU A 68 23.86 -8.98 -3.24
C GLU A 68 24.89 -8.60 -4.32
N TRP A 69 24.67 -7.49 -5.04
CA TRP A 69 25.64 -6.98 -6.02
C TRP A 69 26.95 -6.51 -5.38
N LYS A 70 26.92 -5.92 -4.19
CA LYS A 70 28.13 -5.56 -3.47
C LYS A 70 28.98 -6.78 -3.11
N GLU A 71 28.33 -7.89 -2.77
CA GLU A 71 28.99 -9.16 -2.44
C GLU A 71 29.51 -9.86 -3.70
N ASP A 72 28.72 -9.87 -4.76
CA ASP A 72 29.10 -10.40 -6.07
C ASP A 72 28.69 -9.45 -7.21
N PRO A 73 29.59 -8.58 -7.67
CA PRO A 73 29.28 -7.64 -8.74
C PRO A 73 28.91 -8.29 -10.08
N SER A 74 29.22 -9.58 -10.28
CA SER A 74 28.97 -10.30 -11.53
C SER A 74 27.51 -10.70 -11.74
N ILE A 75 26.66 -10.57 -10.73
CA ILE A 75 25.24 -10.92 -10.80
C ILE A 75 24.38 -9.88 -11.57
N MET A 76 24.94 -8.70 -11.86
CA MET A 76 24.30 -7.64 -12.62
C MET A 76 24.89 -7.57 -14.03
N LEU A 77 24.05 -7.26 -15.02
CA LEU A 77 24.48 -7.05 -16.40
C LEU A 77 24.88 -5.59 -16.63
N ASP A 78 25.91 -5.36 -17.43
CA ASP A 78 26.19 -4.02 -17.95
C ASP A 78 25.05 -3.56 -18.86
N TRP A 79 24.81 -2.25 -18.88
CA TRP A 79 23.73 -1.67 -19.68
C TRP A 79 23.82 -2.03 -21.16
N LYS A 80 25.03 -2.11 -21.74
CA LYS A 80 25.24 -2.52 -23.13
C LYS A 80 24.86 -3.98 -23.37
N GLU A 81 25.06 -4.85 -22.39
CA GLU A 81 24.68 -6.26 -22.47
C GLU A 81 23.15 -6.43 -22.39
N VAL A 82 22.48 -5.59 -21.60
CA VAL A 82 21.01 -5.53 -21.53
C VAL A 82 20.43 -5.09 -22.88
N GLU A 83 20.94 -4.00 -23.46
CA GLU A 83 20.51 -3.51 -24.78
C GLU A 83 20.69 -4.57 -25.87
N ALA A 84 21.86 -5.22 -25.91
CA ALA A 84 22.13 -6.29 -26.87
C ALA A 84 21.14 -7.47 -26.72
N LYS A 85 20.79 -7.86 -25.49
CA LYS A 85 19.83 -8.95 -25.24
C LYS A 85 18.39 -8.60 -25.61
N LEU A 86 17.99 -7.34 -25.47
CA LEU A 86 16.65 -6.87 -25.84
C LEU A 86 16.52 -6.69 -27.35
N ALA A 87 17.56 -6.17 -28.03
CA ALA A 87 17.60 -6.00 -29.48
C ALA A 87 17.59 -7.34 -30.25
N LEU A 88 18.05 -8.43 -29.64
CA LEU A 88 18.02 -9.79 -30.21
C LEU A 88 16.65 -10.49 -30.06
N LYS A 89 15.66 -9.84 -29.43
CA LYS A 89 14.32 -10.38 -29.20
C LYS A 89 13.24 -9.81 -30.14
N GLU A 90 13.62 -8.97 -31.09
CA GLU A 90 12.78 -8.53 -32.24
C GLU A 90 13.07 -9.36 -33.49
#